data_AF-A0AA42E0M5-F1
#
_entry.id   AF-A0AA42E0M5-F1
#
_cell.length_a   1.000
_cell.length_b   1.000
_cell.length_c   1.000
_cell.angle_alpha   90.00
_cell.angle_beta   90.00
_cell.angle_gamma   90.00
#
_symmetry.space_group_name_H-M   'P 1'
#
loop_
_entity.id
_entity.type
_entity.pdbx_description
1 polymer ?
#
loop_
_entity_poly.entity_id
_entity_poly.type
_entity_poly.pdbx_seq_one_letter_code
_entity_poly.pdbx_strand_id
1 'polypeptide(L)'
;MASLNDLTAALPRLSPRDQEFARSLLNGAARFGSLSMKQGEWVKRLVERANAPRPTPVQVGDLSSVIALFDRAGQHLRRPAIVLNCQGLGNVRLNVAGQRARVPGSLNVTDDGPYESRRFYGRIHRDGTFEPSRASAPGLVDYLIRFARDPAGVAAEHGLMTGNCCFCRRTLTDERSTAVGYGPTCAEHYGLPWGSPRA
;
A
#
# COMPACT_ATOMS: atom_id res chain seq x y z
N MET A 1 -24.99 20.57 -1.41
CA MET A 1 -23.97 20.70 -2.47
C MET A 1 -22.88 21.62 -1.94
N ALA A 2 -21.59 21.27 -2.10
CA ALA A 2 -20.50 22.15 -1.66
C ALA A 2 -20.56 23.50 -2.41
N SER A 3 -20.48 24.58 -1.66
CA SER A 3 -20.59 25.97 -2.10
C SER A 3 -19.22 26.65 -2.22
N LEU A 4 -19.19 27.86 -2.80
CA LEU A 4 -17.99 28.70 -2.81
C LEU A 4 -17.53 29.10 -1.40
N ASN A 5 -18.48 29.20 -0.45
CA ASN A 5 -18.18 29.44 0.96
C ASN A 5 -17.46 28.24 1.58
N ASP A 6 -17.91 27.03 1.27
CA ASP A 6 -17.24 25.80 1.72
C ASP A 6 -15.80 25.71 1.19
N LEU A 7 -15.58 26.11 -0.07
CA LEU A 7 -14.23 26.15 -0.66
C LEU A 7 -13.34 27.21 0.02
N THR A 8 -13.89 28.38 0.33
CA THR A 8 -13.16 29.42 1.06
C THR A 8 -12.73 28.93 2.45
N ALA A 9 -13.63 28.27 3.19
CA ALA A 9 -13.33 27.69 4.49
C ALA A 9 -12.37 26.48 4.41
N ALA A 10 -12.35 25.77 3.29
CA ALA A 10 -11.45 24.65 3.03
C ALA A 10 -10.03 25.08 2.65
N LEU A 11 -9.84 26.32 2.16
CA LEU A 11 -8.59 26.80 1.58
C LEU A 11 -7.34 26.51 2.43
N PRO A 12 -7.30 26.79 3.75
CA PRO A 12 -6.09 26.58 4.55
C PRO A 12 -5.69 25.11 4.70
N ARG A 13 -6.63 24.18 4.49
CA ARG A 13 -6.44 22.73 4.64
C ARG A 13 -6.01 22.06 3.32
N LEU A 14 -6.04 22.79 2.21
CA LEU A 14 -5.61 22.27 0.92
C LEU A 14 -4.09 22.27 0.78
N SER A 15 -3.57 21.38 -0.05
CA SER A 15 -2.16 21.43 -0.48
C SER A 15 -1.87 22.73 -1.25
N PRO A 16 -0.61 23.23 -1.30
CA PRO A 16 -0.29 24.49 -1.96
C PRO A 16 -0.81 24.59 -3.41
N ARG A 17 -0.66 23.52 -4.19
CA ARG A 17 -1.17 23.45 -5.57
C ARG A 17 -2.70 23.51 -5.64
N ASP A 18 -3.38 22.83 -4.73
CA ASP A 18 -4.85 22.86 -4.66
C ASP A 18 -5.35 24.23 -4.15
N GLN A 19 -4.60 24.92 -3.28
CA GLN A 19 -4.90 26.30 -2.87
C GLN A 19 -4.85 27.27 -4.04
N GLU A 20 -3.81 27.19 -4.88
CA GLU A 20 -3.69 28.03 -6.07
C GLU A 20 -4.87 27.83 -7.02
N PHE A 21 -5.22 26.57 -7.29
CA PHE A 21 -6.37 26.26 -8.15
C PHE A 21 -7.70 26.71 -7.51
N ALA A 22 -7.90 26.50 -6.21
CA ALA A 22 -9.08 26.98 -5.49
C ALA A 22 -9.22 28.50 -5.57
N ARG A 23 -8.13 29.26 -5.41
CA ARG A 23 -8.13 30.72 -5.59
C ARG A 23 -8.53 31.12 -7.00
N SER A 24 -8.08 30.39 -8.03
CA SER A 24 -8.51 30.66 -9.42
C SER A 24 -10.03 30.49 -9.62
N LEU A 25 -10.65 29.49 -8.96
CA LEU A 25 -12.09 29.25 -9.02
C LEU A 25 -12.86 30.35 -8.28
N LEU A 26 -12.41 30.75 -7.09
CA LEU A 26 -13.02 31.84 -6.32
C LEU A 26 -12.96 33.17 -7.09
N ASN A 27 -11.80 33.49 -7.67
CA ASN A 27 -11.64 34.69 -8.50
C ASN A 27 -12.50 34.65 -9.77
N GLY A 28 -12.59 33.49 -10.43
CA GLY A 28 -13.47 33.29 -11.58
C GLY A 28 -14.93 33.51 -11.24
N ALA A 29 -15.42 32.94 -10.14
CA ALA A 29 -16.79 33.14 -9.68
C ALA A 29 -17.08 34.60 -9.34
N ALA A 30 -16.16 35.28 -8.66
CA ALA A 30 -16.29 36.71 -8.35
C ALA A 30 -16.33 37.59 -9.61
N ARG A 31 -15.56 37.24 -10.65
CA ARG A 31 -15.50 37.99 -11.91
C ARG A 31 -16.71 37.76 -12.81
N PHE A 32 -17.21 36.53 -12.90
CA PHE A 32 -18.24 36.14 -13.87
C PHE A 32 -19.62 35.86 -13.26
N GLY A 33 -19.76 36.01 -11.93
CA GLY A 33 -21.01 35.80 -11.18
C GLY A 33 -21.41 34.34 -10.99
N SER A 34 -20.81 33.41 -11.72
CA SER A 34 -21.09 31.97 -11.62
C SER A 34 -19.90 31.12 -12.05
N LEU A 35 -19.93 29.84 -11.66
CA LEU A 35 -19.02 28.83 -12.17
C LEU A 35 -19.72 27.98 -13.22
N SER A 36 -18.96 27.51 -14.22
CA SER A 36 -19.42 26.43 -15.07
C SER A 36 -19.67 25.15 -14.26
N MET A 37 -20.49 24.24 -14.79
CA MET A 37 -20.79 22.96 -14.14
C MET A 37 -19.52 22.16 -13.78
N LYS A 38 -18.55 22.10 -14.70
CA LYS A 38 -17.26 21.42 -14.48
C LYS A 38 -16.44 22.08 -13.36
N GLN A 39 -16.45 23.41 -13.28
CA GLN A 39 -15.80 24.13 -12.18
C GLN A 39 -16.50 23.86 -10.84
N GLY A 40 -17.84 23.80 -10.83
CA GLY A 40 -18.61 23.39 -9.66
C GLY A 40 -18.31 21.97 -9.17
N GLU A 41 -18.04 21.03 -10.06
CA GLU A 41 -17.55 19.68 -9.68
C GLU A 41 -16.17 19.74 -9.02
N TRP A 42 -15.28 20.60 -9.51
CA TRP A 42 -13.98 20.81 -8.89
C TRP A 42 -14.08 21.44 -7.50
N VAL A 43 -15.03 22.35 -7.26
CA VAL A 43 -15.32 22.88 -5.91
C VAL A 43 -15.62 21.74 -4.95
N LYS A 44 -16.54 20.83 -5.31
CA LYS A 44 -16.88 19.65 -4.49
C LYS A 44 -15.64 18.80 -4.18
N ARG A 45 -14.86 18.48 -5.21
CA ARG A 45 -13.67 17.65 -5.10
C ARG A 45 -12.57 18.28 -4.22
N LEU A 46 -12.41 19.60 -4.26
CA LEU A 46 -11.46 20.31 -3.42
C LEU A 46 -11.91 20.32 -1.95
N VAL A 47 -13.19 20.59 -1.69
CA VAL A 47 -13.76 20.51 -0.33
C VAL A 47 -13.60 19.10 0.25
N GLU A 48 -13.88 18.05 -0.53
CA GLU A 48 -13.64 16.66 -0.14
C GLU A 48 -12.16 16.40 0.21
N ARG A 49 -11.22 16.91 -0.61
CA ARG A 49 -9.78 16.77 -0.33
C ARG A 49 -9.32 17.51 0.91
N ALA A 50 -9.92 18.66 1.22
CA ALA A 50 -9.63 19.41 2.44
C ALA A 50 -10.17 18.72 3.69
N ASN A 51 -11.31 18.03 3.58
CA ASN A 51 -11.90 17.26 4.68
C ASN A 51 -11.26 15.88 4.86
N ALA A 52 -10.66 15.33 3.80
CA ALA A 52 -9.91 14.08 3.82
C ALA A 52 -8.48 14.31 3.28
N PRO A 53 -7.61 14.98 4.08
CA PRO A 53 -6.23 15.23 3.69
C PRO A 53 -5.52 13.91 3.39
N ARG A 54 -4.49 13.97 2.53
CA ARG A 54 -3.66 12.78 2.30
C ARG A 54 -2.96 12.44 3.62
N PRO A 55 -2.94 11.17 4.03
CA PRO A 55 -2.19 10.81 5.21
C PRO A 55 -0.69 11.05 4.96
N THR A 56 0.02 11.45 6.01
CA THR A 56 1.43 11.79 5.96
C THR A 56 2.27 10.52 5.76
N PRO A 57 3.40 10.59 5.01
CA PRO A 57 4.34 9.49 4.97
C PRO A 57 4.87 9.12 6.36
N VAL A 58 5.08 7.83 6.60
CA VAL A 58 5.54 7.28 7.89
C VAL A 58 6.73 6.35 7.65
N GLN A 59 7.71 6.36 8.54
CA GLN A 59 8.80 5.37 8.51
C GLN A 59 8.32 4.03 9.05
N VAL A 60 8.48 2.97 8.26
CA VAL A 60 8.12 1.60 8.68
C VAL A 60 9.34 0.72 8.99
N GLY A 61 10.54 1.30 8.99
CA GLY A 61 11.79 0.61 9.29
C GLY A 61 12.54 0.13 8.04
N ASP A 62 13.61 -0.63 8.25
CA ASP A 62 14.43 -1.15 7.17
C ASP A 62 13.77 -2.37 6.50
N LEU A 63 13.43 -2.22 5.22
CA LEU A 63 12.84 -3.27 4.39
C LEU A 63 13.84 -3.85 3.38
N SER A 64 15.15 -3.60 3.56
CA SER A 64 16.21 -4.14 2.72
C SER A 64 16.12 -5.66 2.56
N SER A 65 15.86 -6.38 3.66
CA SER A 65 15.66 -7.83 3.67
C SER A 65 14.46 -8.26 2.82
N VAL A 66 13.32 -7.56 2.94
CA VAL A 66 12.11 -7.82 2.15
C VAL A 66 12.34 -7.49 0.67
N ILE A 67 13.05 -6.41 0.36
CA ILE A 67 13.40 -6.07 -1.02
C ILE A 67 14.33 -7.14 -1.61
N ALA A 68 15.30 -7.64 -0.85
CA ALA A 68 16.18 -8.72 -1.28
C ALA A 68 15.41 -10.01 -1.62
N LEU A 69 14.35 -10.33 -0.87
CA LEU A 69 13.44 -11.44 -1.20
C LEU A 69 12.80 -11.24 -2.58
N PHE A 70 12.34 -10.03 -2.89
CA PHE A 70 11.76 -9.72 -4.20
C PHE A 70 12.78 -9.74 -5.33
N ASP A 71 14.00 -9.22 -5.09
CA ASP A 71 15.07 -9.21 -6.09
C ASP A 71 15.52 -10.64 -6.42
N ARG A 72 15.62 -11.51 -5.41
CA ARG A 72 15.89 -12.95 -5.59
C ARG A 72 14.77 -13.63 -6.38
N ALA A 73 13.54 -13.45 -5.95
CA ALA A 73 12.38 -14.06 -6.59
C ALA A 73 12.17 -13.55 -8.03
N GLY A 74 12.53 -12.30 -8.32
CA GLY A 74 12.45 -11.72 -9.67
C GLY A 74 13.34 -12.39 -10.71
N GLN A 75 14.36 -13.15 -10.28
CA GLN A 75 15.21 -13.95 -11.17
C GLN A 75 14.48 -15.17 -11.74
N HIS A 76 13.45 -15.65 -11.05
CA HIS A 76 12.70 -16.87 -11.40
C HIS A 76 11.22 -16.59 -11.69
N LEU A 77 10.65 -15.52 -11.13
CA LEU A 77 9.24 -15.20 -11.18
C LEU A 77 8.99 -13.89 -11.92
N ARG A 78 8.02 -13.91 -12.84
CA ARG A 78 7.61 -12.71 -13.59
C ARG A 78 6.92 -11.65 -12.70
N ARG A 79 6.24 -12.07 -11.63
CA ARG A 79 5.43 -11.20 -10.76
C ARG A 79 5.48 -11.68 -9.30
N PRO A 80 6.65 -11.58 -8.64
CA PRO A 80 6.80 -11.98 -7.25
C PRO A 80 5.88 -11.13 -6.36
N ALA A 81 5.34 -11.76 -5.33
CA ALA A 81 4.41 -11.17 -4.39
C ALA A 81 4.51 -11.88 -3.04
N ILE A 82 4.28 -11.11 -1.98
CA ILE A 82 4.11 -11.64 -0.63
C ILE A 82 2.70 -11.25 -0.21
N VAL A 83 1.89 -12.22 0.18
CA VAL A 83 0.54 -12.05 0.67
C VAL A 83 0.51 -12.54 2.11
N LEU A 84 0.20 -11.64 3.02
CA LEU A 84 0.20 -11.92 4.44
C LEU A 84 -1.16 -11.62 5.02
N ASN A 85 -1.56 -12.41 6.02
CA ASN A 85 -2.81 -12.17 6.71
C ASN A 85 -2.52 -11.16 7.83
N CYS A 86 -3.16 -10.01 7.73
CA CYS A 86 -3.10 -8.94 8.70
C CYS A 86 -4.37 -9.03 9.55
N GLN A 87 -4.21 -9.40 10.83
CA GLN A 87 -5.34 -9.50 11.75
C GLN A 87 -6.15 -8.20 11.75
N GLY A 88 -7.47 -8.31 11.59
CA GLY A 88 -8.39 -7.16 11.51
C GLY A 88 -8.46 -6.44 10.15
N LEU A 89 -7.55 -6.73 9.21
CA LEU A 89 -7.51 -6.12 7.88
C LEU A 89 -7.74 -7.13 6.74
N GLY A 90 -7.53 -8.42 7.00
CA GLY A 90 -7.55 -9.46 5.98
C GLY A 90 -6.20 -9.56 5.29
N ASN A 91 -6.20 -9.99 4.02
CA ASN A 91 -4.96 -10.24 3.31
C ASN A 91 -4.38 -8.96 2.71
N VAL A 92 -3.12 -8.69 3.03
CA VAL A 92 -2.33 -7.60 2.44
C VAL A 92 -1.32 -8.20 1.50
N ARG A 93 -1.27 -7.65 0.29
CA ARG A 93 -0.33 -8.03 -0.77
C ARG A 93 0.73 -6.95 -0.94
N LEU A 94 1.97 -7.38 -0.97
CA LEU A 94 3.12 -6.59 -1.36
C LEU A 94 3.65 -7.09 -2.71
N ASN A 95 3.96 -6.17 -3.62
CA ASN A 95 4.68 -6.49 -4.85
C ASN A 95 5.51 -5.31 -5.35
N VAL A 96 6.59 -5.61 -6.07
CA VAL A 96 7.44 -4.57 -6.67
C VAL A 96 6.68 -3.81 -7.76
N ALA A 97 6.83 -2.49 -7.75
CA ALA A 97 6.38 -1.60 -8.79
C ALA A 97 7.33 -1.69 -10.00
N GLY A 98 6.78 -2.03 -11.17
CA GLY A 98 7.58 -2.19 -12.39
C GLY A 98 8.20 -0.88 -12.89
N GLN A 99 9.05 -0.99 -13.92
CA GLN A 99 9.85 0.13 -14.45
C GLN A 99 9.04 1.31 -15.01
N ARG A 100 7.78 1.08 -15.39
CA ARG A 100 6.87 2.14 -15.88
C ARG A 100 6.07 2.83 -14.77
N ALA A 101 6.26 2.43 -13.50
CA ALA A 101 5.55 3.05 -12.38
C ALA A 101 6.10 4.45 -12.09
N ARG A 102 5.30 5.29 -11.41
CA ARG A 102 5.73 6.62 -10.94
C ARG A 102 7.01 6.56 -10.10
N VAL A 103 7.15 5.49 -9.30
CA VAL A 103 8.32 5.24 -8.45
C VAL A 103 8.75 3.78 -8.70
N PRO A 104 9.58 3.53 -9.72
CA PRO A 104 10.06 2.18 -10.04
C PRO A 104 10.78 1.52 -8.86
N GLY A 105 10.62 0.21 -8.70
CA GLY A 105 11.34 -0.56 -7.67
C GLY A 105 10.86 -0.37 -6.23
N SER A 106 9.84 0.46 -6.00
CA SER A 106 9.12 0.56 -4.73
C SER A 106 8.19 -0.64 -4.52
N LEU A 107 7.69 -0.85 -3.30
CA LEU A 107 6.69 -1.87 -3.03
C LEU A 107 5.29 -1.25 -3.03
N ASN A 108 4.38 -1.78 -3.84
CA ASN A 108 2.97 -1.45 -3.72
C ASN A 108 2.36 -2.29 -2.60
N VAL A 109 1.50 -1.67 -1.79
CA VAL A 109 0.75 -2.31 -0.71
C VAL A 109 -0.72 -2.26 -1.07
N THR A 110 -1.35 -3.43 -1.16
CA THR A 110 -2.74 -3.59 -1.62
C THR A 110 -3.48 -4.65 -0.83
N ASP A 111 -4.79 -4.76 -1.05
CA ASP A 111 -5.49 -6.01 -0.73
C ASP A 111 -5.08 -7.13 -1.71
N ASP A 112 -5.59 -8.34 -1.50
CA ASP A 112 -5.34 -9.50 -2.37
C ASP A 112 -6.42 -9.72 -3.45
N GLY A 113 -7.28 -8.73 -3.68
CA GLY A 113 -8.35 -8.74 -4.67
C GLY A 113 -7.86 -8.81 -6.13
N PRO A 114 -8.80 -8.99 -7.09
CA PRO A 114 -8.46 -9.04 -8.51
C PRO A 114 -7.91 -7.70 -8.98
N TYR A 115 -7.06 -7.72 -10.00
CA TYR A 115 -6.24 -6.55 -10.39
C TYR A 115 -7.08 -5.29 -10.69
N GLU A 116 -8.26 -5.45 -11.30
CA GLU A 116 -9.15 -4.36 -11.68
C GLU A 116 -9.83 -3.62 -10.51
N SER A 117 -10.04 -4.30 -9.38
CA SER A 117 -10.71 -3.74 -8.20
C SER A 117 -9.84 -3.73 -6.94
N ARG A 118 -8.60 -4.18 -7.06
CA ARG A 118 -7.62 -4.25 -5.98
C ARG A 118 -7.45 -2.89 -5.31
N ARG A 119 -7.74 -2.84 -4.00
CA ARG A 119 -7.59 -1.62 -3.21
C ARG A 119 -6.12 -1.33 -3.01
N PHE A 120 -5.69 -0.13 -3.40
CA PHE A 120 -4.34 0.35 -3.17
C PHE A 120 -4.25 1.07 -1.82
N TYR A 121 -3.53 0.47 -0.87
CA TYR A 121 -3.33 1.05 0.46
C TYR A 121 -2.20 2.07 0.51
N GLY A 122 -1.22 1.95 -0.37
CA GLY A 122 -0.09 2.86 -0.41
C GLY A 122 1.14 2.22 -1.03
N ARG A 123 2.28 2.89 -0.88
CA ARG A 123 3.56 2.44 -1.41
C ARG A 123 4.64 2.57 -0.36
N ILE A 124 5.54 1.60 -0.31
CA ILE A 124 6.76 1.68 0.48
C ILE A 124 7.93 1.98 -0.47
N HIS A 125 8.63 3.07 -0.20
CA HIS A 125 9.86 3.45 -0.86
C HIS A 125 11.02 2.56 -0.39
N ARG A 126 12.12 2.54 -1.15
CA ARG A 126 13.27 1.68 -0.83
C ARG A 126 14.00 2.08 0.46
N ASP A 127 13.79 3.31 0.91
CA ASP A 127 14.33 3.84 2.16
C ASP A 127 13.49 3.49 3.41
N GLY A 128 12.41 2.71 3.24
CA GLY A 128 11.51 2.36 4.35
C GLY A 128 10.37 3.36 4.58
N THR A 129 10.26 4.40 3.77
CA THR A 129 9.14 5.35 3.86
C THR A 129 7.87 4.73 3.29
N PHE A 130 6.82 4.56 4.09
CA PHE A 130 5.48 4.26 3.61
C PHE A 130 4.72 5.55 3.28
N GLU A 131 4.33 5.71 2.01
CA GLU A 131 3.42 6.75 1.50
C GLU A 131 2.00 6.17 1.45
N PRO A 132 1.16 6.37 2.48
CA PRO A 132 -0.20 5.84 2.52
C PRO A 132 -1.11 6.51 1.50
N SER A 133 -2.04 5.74 0.95
CA SER A 133 -3.16 6.25 0.17
C SER A 133 -4.30 6.66 1.10
N ARG A 134 -5.30 7.37 0.57
CA ARG A 134 -6.54 7.66 1.33
C ARG A 134 -7.34 6.42 1.72
N ALA A 135 -7.07 5.28 1.07
CA ALA A 135 -7.70 4.01 1.37
C ALA A 135 -6.88 3.16 2.36
N SER A 136 -5.73 3.66 2.85
CA SER A 136 -4.92 2.97 3.85
C SER A 136 -5.77 2.63 5.07
N ALA A 137 -5.65 1.39 5.54
CA ALA A 137 -6.44 0.91 6.65
C ALA A 137 -5.75 1.19 8.00
N PRO A 138 -6.53 1.35 9.09
CA PRO A 138 -6.01 1.35 10.45
C PRO A 138 -5.20 0.08 10.74
N GLY A 139 -4.13 0.18 11.53
CA GLY A 139 -3.27 -0.95 11.92
C GLY A 139 -2.29 -1.44 10.84
N LEU A 140 -2.42 -1.01 9.58
CA LEU A 140 -1.51 -1.41 8.51
C LEU A 140 -0.06 -0.97 8.79
N VAL A 141 0.15 0.23 9.33
CA VAL A 141 1.49 0.76 9.62
C VAL A 141 2.19 -0.11 10.67
N ASP A 142 1.52 -0.45 11.76
CA ASP A 142 2.07 -1.31 12.81
C ASP A 142 2.42 -2.70 12.27
N TYR A 143 1.59 -3.22 11.36
CA TYR A 143 1.87 -4.46 10.68
C TYR A 143 3.12 -4.38 9.79
N LEU A 144 3.26 -3.30 9.01
CA LEU A 144 4.43 -3.10 8.16
C LEU A 144 5.72 -2.96 8.99
N ILE A 145 5.66 -2.28 10.13
CA ILE A 145 6.78 -2.18 11.08
C ILE A 145 7.16 -3.56 11.62
N ARG A 146 6.18 -4.36 12.04
CA ARG A 146 6.42 -5.73 12.51
C ARG A 146 7.02 -6.60 11.41
N PHE A 147 6.50 -6.49 10.19
CA PHE A 147 7.01 -7.24 9.05
C PHE A 147 8.44 -6.83 8.67
N ALA A 148 8.78 -5.54 8.73
CA ALA A 148 10.15 -5.09 8.51
C ALA A 148 11.12 -5.66 9.56
N ARG A 149 10.69 -5.72 10.83
CA ARG A 149 11.50 -6.24 11.94
C ARG A 149 11.68 -7.75 11.91
N ASP A 150 10.63 -8.51 11.61
CA ASP A 150 10.64 -9.98 11.61
C ASP A 150 9.82 -10.56 10.45
N PRO A 151 10.36 -10.54 9.22
CA PRO A 151 9.67 -11.09 8.05
C PRO A 151 9.35 -12.58 8.19
N ALA A 152 10.25 -13.34 8.83
CA ALA A 152 10.12 -14.80 8.97
C ALA A 152 9.03 -15.17 9.98
N GLY A 153 8.98 -14.51 11.14
CA GLY A 153 7.92 -14.74 12.12
C GLY A 153 6.54 -14.34 11.61
N VAL A 154 6.45 -13.26 10.83
CA VAL A 154 5.18 -12.84 10.19
C VAL A 154 4.74 -13.83 9.10
N ALA A 155 5.68 -14.38 8.32
CA ALA A 155 5.36 -15.44 7.35
C ALA A 155 4.86 -16.70 8.08
N ALA A 156 5.55 -17.14 9.13
CA ALA A 156 5.14 -18.29 9.95
C ALA A 156 3.73 -18.11 10.52
N GLU A 157 3.40 -16.93 11.07
CA GLU A 157 2.05 -16.64 11.56
C GLU A 157 1.01 -16.75 10.43
N HIS A 158 1.29 -16.24 9.23
CA HIS A 158 0.40 -16.39 8.09
C HIS A 158 0.15 -17.86 7.74
N GLY A 159 1.21 -18.68 7.72
CA GLY A 159 1.10 -20.13 7.50
C GLY A 159 0.19 -20.80 8.52
N LEU A 160 0.43 -20.53 9.80
CA LEU A 160 -0.35 -21.08 10.90
C LEU A 160 -1.82 -20.66 10.84
N MET A 161 -2.10 -19.38 10.55
CA MET A 161 -3.46 -18.86 10.53
C MET A 161 -4.26 -19.31 9.30
N THR A 162 -3.61 -19.44 8.15
CA THR A 162 -4.33 -19.62 6.87
C THR A 162 -4.16 -21.01 6.25
N GLY A 163 -3.16 -21.76 6.67
CA GLY A 163 -2.76 -23.00 6.01
C GLY A 163 -2.28 -22.79 4.57
N ASN A 164 -1.91 -21.57 4.16
CA ASN A 164 -1.51 -21.25 2.80
C ASN A 164 -0.12 -20.60 2.74
N CYS A 165 0.59 -20.81 1.63
CA CYS A 165 1.89 -20.21 1.37
C CYS A 165 1.76 -18.69 1.14
N CYS A 166 2.51 -17.87 1.87
CA CYS A 166 2.47 -16.41 1.71
C CYS A 166 2.94 -15.94 0.32
N PHE A 167 3.73 -16.75 -0.41
CA PHE A 167 4.25 -16.37 -1.73
C PHE A 167 3.33 -16.77 -2.89
N CYS A 168 2.89 -18.05 -2.91
CA CYS A 168 2.13 -18.61 -4.03
C CYS A 168 0.64 -18.84 -3.72
N ARG A 169 0.22 -18.66 -2.46
CA ARG A 169 -1.15 -18.87 -1.95
C ARG A 169 -1.70 -20.29 -2.09
N ARG A 170 -0.86 -21.27 -2.41
CA ARG A 170 -1.27 -22.68 -2.40
C ARG A 170 -1.35 -23.18 -0.97
N THR A 171 -2.28 -24.10 -0.74
CA THR A 171 -2.42 -24.81 0.55
C THR A 171 -1.13 -25.53 0.92
N LEU A 172 -0.76 -25.40 2.18
CA LEU A 172 0.37 -26.05 2.81
C LEU A 172 -0.10 -27.38 3.38
N THR A 173 0.46 -28.46 2.87
CA THR A 173 0.12 -29.84 3.29
C THR A 173 1.24 -30.49 4.11
N ASP A 174 2.38 -29.83 4.25
CA ASP A 174 3.54 -30.28 5.03
C ASP A 174 3.66 -29.37 6.27
N GLU A 175 3.72 -29.99 7.45
CA GLU A 175 3.82 -29.28 8.74
C GLU A 175 4.99 -28.30 8.79
N ARG A 176 6.13 -28.64 8.17
CA ARG A 176 7.31 -27.77 8.10
C ARG A 176 7.01 -26.53 7.28
N SER A 177 6.18 -26.65 6.25
CA SER A 177 5.76 -25.51 5.43
C SER A 177 4.79 -24.63 6.20
N THR A 178 3.83 -25.21 6.92
CA THR A 178 2.90 -24.47 7.80
C THR A 178 3.67 -23.71 8.89
N ALA A 179 4.69 -24.33 9.48
CA ALA A 179 5.51 -23.72 10.52
C ALA A 179 6.29 -22.48 10.05
N VAL A 180 6.71 -22.43 8.78
CA VAL A 180 7.46 -21.27 8.22
C VAL A 180 6.60 -20.35 7.35
N GLY A 181 5.39 -20.77 6.98
CA GLY A 181 4.48 -20.00 6.15
C GLY A 181 4.66 -20.12 4.64
N TYR A 182 5.53 -21.03 4.19
CA TYR A 182 5.81 -21.21 2.77
C TYR A 182 6.33 -22.61 2.45
N GLY A 183 6.09 -23.04 1.21
CA GLY A 183 6.56 -24.34 0.70
C GLY A 183 7.99 -24.31 0.14
N PRO A 184 8.58 -25.49 -0.14
CA PRO A 184 9.98 -25.66 -0.53
C PRO A 184 10.34 -24.90 -1.81
N THR A 185 9.51 -25.00 -2.84
CA THR A 185 9.73 -24.30 -4.12
C THR A 185 9.74 -22.78 -3.96
N CYS A 186 8.88 -22.25 -3.08
CA CYS A 186 8.90 -20.81 -2.82
C CYS A 186 10.12 -20.43 -1.98
N ALA A 187 10.52 -21.28 -1.03
CA ALA A 187 11.75 -21.05 -0.28
C ALA A 187 12.96 -20.94 -1.21
N GLU A 188 13.09 -21.85 -2.18
CA GLU A 188 14.14 -21.81 -3.20
C GLU A 188 14.11 -20.50 -4.02
N HIS A 189 12.95 -20.15 -4.58
CA HIS A 189 12.81 -18.93 -5.40
C HIS A 189 13.11 -17.64 -4.61
N TYR A 190 12.77 -17.59 -3.33
CA TYR A 190 12.96 -16.42 -2.48
C TYR A 190 14.26 -16.48 -1.67
N GLY A 191 15.07 -17.55 -1.79
CA GLY A 191 16.34 -17.70 -1.07
C GLY A 191 16.18 -17.90 0.45
N LEU A 192 15.12 -18.60 0.87
CA LEU A 192 14.77 -18.83 2.27
C LEU A 192 15.08 -20.28 2.70
N PRO A 193 15.35 -20.51 3.99
CA PRO A 193 15.46 -21.86 4.53
C PRO A 193 14.10 -22.56 4.56
N TRP A 194 14.08 -23.88 4.35
CA TRP A 194 12.90 -24.72 4.47
C TRP A 194 13.27 -26.11 5.02
N GLY A 195 12.48 -26.63 5.95
CA GLY A 195 12.59 -28.02 6.40
C GLY A 195 13.63 -28.33 7.48
N SER A 196 14.34 -27.33 8.03
CA SER A 196 15.18 -27.50 9.23
C SER A 196 14.88 -26.40 10.26
N PRO A 197 14.73 -26.73 11.55
CA PRO A 197 14.70 -25.72 12.60
C PRO A 197 16.01 -24.93 12.53
N ARG A 198 15.96 -23.61 12.64
CA ARG A 198 17.18 -22.83 12.90
C ARG A 198 17.81 -23.38 14.19
N ALA A 199 19.08 -23.76 14.12
CA ALA A 199 19.93 -23.89 15.30
C ALA A 199 20.13 -22.50 15.94
#